data_AF-A0A9E1WHA0-F1
#
_entry.id   AF-A0A9E1WHA0-F1
#
_cell.length_a   1.000
_cell.length_b   1.000
_cell.length_c   1.000
_cell.angle_alpha   90.00
_cell.angle_beta   90.00
_cell.angle_gamma   90.00
#
_symmetry.space_group_name_H-M   'P 1'
#
loop_
_entity.id
_entity.type
_entity.pdbx_description
1 polymer ?
#
loop_
_entity_poly.entity_id
_entity_poly.type
_entity_poly.pdbx_seq_one_letter_code
_entity_poly.pdbx_strand_id
1 'polypeptide(L)'
;MHTIEPNRDYRSQSTNNDSAEALREAAVKHYDACYWDYLFAWSSRNDLALHYGYWDENTHSHSESLLNKNQKLYKAANIKLGDYVLDAGCGIGGSSIWMAKNHANNLK
;
A
#
# COMPACT_ATOMS: atom_id res chain seq x y z
N MET A 1 -2.88 18.89 -18.58
CA MET A 1 -1.83 17.92 -18.23
C MET A 1 -1.26 18.35 -16.88
N HIS A 2 -1.47 17.58 -15.82
CA HIS A 2 -0.90 17.92 -14.51
C HIS A 2 0.55 17.47 -14.46
N THR A 3 1.46 18.41 -14.22
CA THR A 3 2.90 18.13 -14.09
C THR A 3 3.25 18.09 -12.61
N ILE A 4 3.91 17.01 -12.17
CA ILE A 4 4.46 16.92 -10.81
C ILE A 4 5.84 17.58 -10.84
N GLU A 5 6.02 18.63 -10.05
CA GLU A 5 7.27 19.37 -9.93
C GLU A 5 8.22 18.64 -8.98
N PRO A 6 9.52 18.53 -9.32
CA PRO A 6 10.52 17.96 -8.42
C PRO A 6 10.58 18.73 -7.10
N ASN A 7 10.72 18.00 -5.98
CA ASN A 7 10.87 18.54 -4.62
C ASN A 7 9.69 19.37 -4.08
N ARG A 8 8.52 19.34 -4.74
CA ARG A 8 7.31 19.97 -4.24
C ARG A 8 6.50 18.99 -3.39
N ASP A 9 6.16 19.40 -2.17
CA ASP A 9 5.26 18.64 -1.30
C ASP A 9 3.80 18.88 -1.74
N TYR A 10 3.14 17.82 -2.19
CA TYR A 10 1.74 17.84 -2.61
C TYR A 10 0.79 17.35 -1.50
N ARG A 11 1.31 16.85 -0.37
CA ARG A 11 0.49 16.32 0.73
C ARG A 11 -0.27 17.41 1.46
N SER A 12 0.25 18.63 1.46
CA SER A 12 -0.38 19.80 2.10
C SER A 12 -1.25 20.63 1.15
N GLN A 13 -1.46 20.17 -0.10
CA GLN A 13 -2.22 20.92 -1.11
C GLN A 13 -3.70 20.52 -1.14
N SER A 14 -4.29 19.97 -0.07
CA SER A 14 -5.75 20.04 0.05
C SER A 14 -6.13 21.51 0.25
N THR A 15 -6.38 22.21 -0.85
CA THR A 15 -6.96 23.57 -0.83
C THR A 15 -8.37 23.55 -0.26
N ASN A 16 -8.95 22.37 -0.12
CA ASN A 16 -10.23 22.14 0.53
C ASN A 16 -9.99 21.99 2.03
N ASN A 17 -10.72 22.77 2.81
CA ASN A 17 -10.83 22.63 4.26
C ASN A 17 -11.70 21.39 4.61
N ASP A 18 -11.43 20.27 3.93
CA ASP A 18 -12.21 19.04 4.05
C ASP A 18 -11.99 18.47 5.46
N SER A 19 -13.08 18.25 6.18
CA SER A 19 -12.99 17.62 7.50
C SER A 19 -12.43 16.20 7.37
N ALA A 20 -11.83 15.69 8.45
CA ALA A 20 -11.37 14.30 8.50
C ALA A 20 -12.51 13.31 8.16
N GLU A 21 -13.75 13.67 8.51
CA GLU A 21 -14.94 12.90 8.18
C GLU A 21 -15.25 12.89 6.69
N ALA A 22 -15.17 14.04 6.02
CA ALA A 22 -15.37 14.13 4.57
C ALA A 22 -14.31 13.32 3.81
N LEU A 23 -13.05 13.36 4.26
CA LEU A 23 -11.97 12.55 3.70
C LEU A 23 -12.21 11.05 3.90
N ARG A 24 -12.73 10.65 5.08
CA ARG A 24 -13.09 9.27 5.39
C ARG A 24 -14.21 8.78 4.46
N GLU A 25 -15.28 9.56 4.29
CA GLU A 25 -16.39 9.22 3.40
C GLU A 25 -15.93 9.12 1.93
N ALA A 26 -15.09 10.04 1.48
CA ALA A 26 -14.51 9.99 0.14
C ALA A 26 -13.67 8.73 -0.08
N ALA A 27 -12.85 8.35 0.91
CA ALA A 27 -12.07 7.11 0.86
C ALA A 27 -12.97 5.87 0.82
N VAL A 28 -13.99 5.79 1.68
CA VAL A 28 -14.97 4.68 1.69
C VAL A 28 -15.63 4.56 0.32
N LYS A 29 -16.17 5.66 -0.21
CA LYS A 29 -16.82 5.67 -1.52
C LYS A 29 -15.89 5.20 -2.64
N HIS A 30 -14.63 5.63 -2.63
CA HIS A 30 -13.64 5.22 -3.62
C HIS A 30 -13.36 3.72 -3.57
N TYR A 31 -13.06 3.19 -2.37
CA TYR A 31 -12.75 1.78 -2.23
C TYR A 31 -13.97 0.87 -2.46
N ASP A 32 -15.17 1.27 -2.05
CA ASP A 32 -16.41 0.53 -2.35
C ASP A 32 -16.68 0.46 -3.86
N ALA A 33 -16.49 1.57 -4.57
CA ALA A 33 -16.73 1.62 -6.02
C ALA A 33 -15.70 0.80 -6.82
N CYS A 34 -14.43 0.84 -6.42
CA CYS A 34 -13.33 0.24 -7.18
C CYS A 34 -12.92 -1.15 -6.68
N TYR A 35 -13.54 -1.68 -5.62
CA TYR A 35 -13.12 -2.93 -4.98
C TYR A 35 -12.98 -4.10 -5.96
N TRP A 36 -13.98 -4.28 -6.83
CA TRP A 36 -13.99 -5.36 -7.81
C TRP A 36 -12.95 -5.17 -8.92
N ASP A 37 -12.73 -3.92 -9.35
CA ASP A 37 -11.71 -3.61 -10.35
C ASP A 37 -10.31 -3.94 -9.83
N TYR A 38 -10.03 -3.58 -8.57
CA TYR A 38 -8.76 -3.90 -7.94
C TYR A 38 -8.57 -5.41 -7.74
N LEU A 39 -9.61 -6.14 -7.30
CA LEU A 39 -9.52 -7.59 -7.14
C LEU A 39 -9.35 -8.33 -8.45
N PHE A 40 -9.98 -7.86 -9.53
CA PHE A 40 -9.89 -8.54 -10.82
C PHE A 40 -8.58 -8.23 -11.53
N ALA A 41 -8.16 -6.97 -11.53
CA ALA A 41 -7.07 -6.52 -12.38
C ALA A 41 -5.73 -6.36 -11.63
N TRP A 42 -5.73 -6.17 -10.30
CA TRP A 42 -4.54 -5.67 -9.58
C TRP A 42 -4.10 -6.54 -8.38
N SER A 43 -4.96 -7.44 -7.88
CA SER A 43 -4.64 -8.35 -6.78
C SER A 43 -4.93 -9.79 -7.16
N SER A 44 -4.13 -10.72 -6.65
CA SER A 44 -4.47 -12.13 -6.55
C SER A 44 -4.81 -12.50 -5.11
N ARG A 45 -5.36 -13.71 -4.92
CA ARG A 45 -5.62 -14.28 -3.59
C ARG A 45 -4.35 -14.49 -2.75
N ASN A 46 -3.16 -14.39 -3.36
CA ASN A 46 -1.89 -14.70 -2.72
C ASN A 46 -1.11 -13.45 -2.27
N ASP A 47 -1.24 -12.34 -2.99
CA ASP A 47 -0.48 -11.10 -2.74
C ASP A 47 -1.29 -10.03 -2.01
N LEU A 48 -2.63 -10.04 -2.14
CA LEU A 48 -3.55 -9.20 -1.38
C LEU A 48 -3.18 -7.70 -1.38
N ALA A 49 -2.89 -7.15 -2.56
CA ALA A 49 -2.39 -5.78 -2.71
C ALA A 49 -3.17 -4.99 -3.76
N LEU A 50 -3.37 -3.70 -3.49
CA LEU A 50 -4.13 -2.77 -4.34
C LEU A 50 -3.22 -1.71 -5.00
N HIS A 51 -1.93 -2.02 -5.18
CA HIS A 51 -0.91 -1.06 -5.63
C HIS A 51 -0.05 -1.62 -6.76
N TYR A 52 0.71 -0.77 -7.46
CA TYR A 52 1.52 -1.14 -8.63
C TYR A 52 2.71 -2.08 -8.39
N GLY A 53 3.12 -2.27 -7.13
CA GLY A 53 4.30 -3.09 -6.79
C GLY A 53 5.64 -2.35 -6.99
N TYR A 54 6.73 -3.09 -6.87
CA TYR A 54 8.10 -2.63 -7.08
C TYR A 54 8.74 -3.50 -8.16
N TRP A 55 9.19 -2.88 -9.25
CA TRP A 55 9.80 -3.54 -10.39
C TRP A 55 11.29 -3.22 -10.44
N ASP A 56 12.10 -4.25 -10.63
CA ASP A 56 13.53 -4.17 -10.96
C ASP A 56 13.86 -5.10 -12.14
N GLU A 57 15.13 -5.14 -12.54
CA GLU A 57 15.60 -5.94 -13.67
C GLU A 57 15.34 -7.45 -13.55
N ASN A 58 15.03 -7.95 -12.35
CA ASN A 58 14.75 -9.36 -12.08
C ASN A 58 13.26 -9.65 -11.86
N THR A 59 12.40 -8.63 -11.93
CA THR A 59 10.96 -8.80 -11.70
C THR A 59 10.26 -9.26 -12.97
N HIS A 60 9.64 -10.43 -12.94
CA HIS A 60 9.06 -11.09 -14.13
C HIS A 60 7.53 -11.11 -14.14
N SER A 61 6.88 -10.73 -13.04
CA SER A 61 5.42 -10.72 -12.95
C SER A 61 4.89 -9.64 -12.03
N HIS A 62 3.61 -9.28 -12.20
CA HIS A 62 2.93 -8.35 -11.30
C HIS A 62 2.93 -8.86 -9.86
N SER A 63 2.59 -10.13 -9.64
CA SER A 63 2.58 -10.73 -8.29
C SER A 63 3.97 -10.68 -7.62
N GLU A 64 5.03 -10.95 -8.38
CA GLU A 64 6.40 -10.79 -7.89
C GLU A 64 6.71 -9.33 -7.52
N SER A 65 6.27 -8.37 -8.34
CA SER A 65 6.44 -6.96 -8.04
C SER A 65 5.76 -6.54 -6.74
N LEU A 66 4.60 -7.13 -6.42
CA LEU A 66 3.86 -6.88 -5.18
C LEU A 66 4.65 -7.40 -3.97
N LEU A 67 5.19 -8.62 -4.05
CA LEU A 67 6.02 -9.21 -2.99
C LEU A 67 7.35 -8.46 -2.83
N ASN A 68 7.97 -8.05 -3.94
CA ASN A 68 9.21 -7.27 -3.93
C ASN A 68 9.01 -5.93 -3.22
N LYS A 69 7.84 -5.30 -3.38
CA LYS A 69 7.51 -4.07 -2.62
C LYS A 69 7.54 -4.31 -1.12
N ASN A 70 6.86 -5.37 -0.64
CA ASN A 70 6.84 -5.72 0.79
C ASN A 70 8.27 -5.91 1.32
N GLN A 71 9.09 -6.67 0.60
CA GLN A 71 10.47 -6.95 1.01
C GLN A 71 11.35 -5.69 1.02
N LYS A 72 11.22 -4.81 0.03
CA LYS A 72 11.98 -3.55 -0.05
C LYS A 72 11.59 -2.60 1.08
N LEU A 73 10.30 -2.43 1.35
CA LEU A 73 9.82 -1.57 2.44
C LEU A 73 10.25 -2.11 3.81
N TYR A 74 10.11 -3.42 4.03
CA TYR A 74 10.53 -4.07 5.27
C TYR A 74 12.03 -3.83 5.56
N LYS A 75 12.88 -4.01 4.53
CA LYS A 75 14.33 -3.74 4.62
C LYS A 75 14.63 -2.26 4.83
N ALA A 76 13.98 -1.37 4.10
CA ALA A 76 14.22 0.07 4.19
C ALA A 76 13.83 0.66 5.55
N ALA A 77 12.72 0.17 6.13
CA ALA A 77 12.28 0.53 7.48
C ALA A 77 13.09 -0.17 8.59
N ASN A 78 13.99 -1.09 8.21
CA ASN A 78 14.86 -1.85 9.12
C ASN A 78 14.10 -2.59 10.23
N ILE A 79 12.91 -3.11 9.91
CA ILE A 79 12.02 -3.80 10.87
C ILE A 79 12.70 -5.07 11.40
N LYS A 80 12.56 -5.32 12.70
CA LYS A 80 13.14 -6.45 13.42
C LYS A 80 12.08 -7.38 13.99
N LEU A 81 12.50 -8.61 14.27
CA LEU A 81 11.68 -9.56 15.01
C LEU A 81 11.36 -8.97 16.39
N GLY A 82 10.08 -9.03 16.79
CA GLY A 82 9.59 -8.46 18.05
C GLY A 82 9.10 -7.02 17.95
N ASP A 83 9.38 -6.30 16.86
CA ASP A 83 8.80 -4.98 16.62
C ASP A 83 7.28 -5.08 16.47
N TYR A 84 6.59 -4.05 16.97
CA TYR A 84 5.18 -3.80 16.70
C TYR A 84 5.06 -2.85 15.52
N VAL A 85 4.47 -3.33 14.43
CA VAL A 85 4.38 -2.58 13.17
C VAL A 85 2.97 -2.07 12.95
N LEU A 86 2.83 -0.78 12.66
CA LEU A 86 1.59 -0.15 12.20
C LEU A 86 1.60 -0.10 10.67
N ASP A 87 0.60 -0.72 10.05
CA ASP A 87 0.37 -0.66 8.61
C ASP A 87 -0.74 0.37 8.31
N ALA A 88 -0.35 1.65 8.25
CA ALA A 88 -1.29 2.76 8.06
C ALA A 88 -1.76 2.84 6.61
N GLY A 89 -3.00 2.42 6.36
CA GLY A 89 -3.54 2.22 5.01
C GLY A 89 -3.32 0.80 4.49
N CYS A 90 -3.50 -0.20 5.34
CA CYS A 90 -3.24 -1.61 5.06
C CYS A 90 -4.07 -2.23 3.92
N GLY A 91 -5.10 -1.52 3.40
CA GLY A 91 -5.99 -2.04 2.37
C GLY A 91 -6.65 -3.34 2.82
N ILE A 92 -6.43 -4.42 2.06
CA ILE A 92 -6.91 -5.78 2.39
C ILE A 92 -5.90 -6.61 3.20
N GLY A 93 -4.82 -5.99 3.70
CA GLY A 93 -3.90 -6.56 4.67
C GLY A 93 -2.74 -7.38 4.11
N GLY A 94 -2.43 -7.31 2.80
CA GLY A 94 -1.40 -8.15 2.19
C GLY A 94 0.00 -7.98 2.78
N SER A 95 0.48 -6.75 2.92
CA SER A 95 1.76 -6.41 3.57
C SER A 95 1.82 -6.93 5.01
N SER A 96 0.75 -6.68 5.75
CA SER A 96 0.56 -7.14 7.12
C SER A 96 0.66 -8.67 7.25
N ILE A 97 -0.17 -9.41 6.50
CA ILE A 97 -0.16 -10.88 6.49
C ILE A 97 1.20 -11.41 6.04
N TRP A 98 1.82 -10.78 5.05
CA TRP A 98 3.14 -11.15 4.56
C TRP A 98 4.21 -11.01 5.66
N MET A 99 4.23 -9.91 6.41
CA MET A 99 5.18 -9.71 7.53
C MET A 99 4.96 -10.74 8.63
N ALA A 100 3.71 -11.00 9.03
CA ALA A 100 3.39 -12.01 10.03
C ALA A 100 3.85 -13.41 9.60
N LYS A 101 3.61 -13.80 8.35
CA LYS A 101 3.96 -15.13 7.82
C LYS A 101 5.46 -15.34 7.63
N ASN A 102 6.18 -14.34 7.12
CA ASN A 102 7.58 -14.49 6.71
C ASN A 102 8.59 -14.08 7.79
N HIS A 103 8.16 -13.22 8.72
CA HIS A 103 9.06 -12.59 9.70
C HIS A 103 8.54 -12.66 11.14
N ALA A 104 7.35 -13.24 11.38
CA ALA A 104 6.74 -13.37 12.71
C ALA A 104 6.59 -12.04 13.46
N ASN A 105 6.37 -10.94 12.72
CA ASN A 105 6.13 -9.63 13.31
C ASN A 105 4.75 -9.53 13.96
N ASN A 106 4.67 -8.73 15.02
CA ASN A 106 3.41 -8.34 15.64
C ASN A 106 2.90 -7.08 14.96
N LEU A 107 1.62 -7.06 14.60
CA LEU A 107 0.99 -5.90 13.99
C LEU A 107 0.04 -5.22 14.96
N LYS A 108 -0.13 -3.90 14.81
CA LYS A 108 -1.06 -3.08 15.58
C LYS A 108 -2.25 -2.63 14.75
#